data_AF-A0A5S3VYK5-F1
#
_entry.id   AF-A0A5S3VYK5-F1
#
_cell.length_a   1.000
_cell.length_b   1.000
_cell.length_c   1.000
_cell.angle_alpha   90.00
_cell.angle_beta   90.00
_cell.angle_gamma   90.00
#
_symmetry.space_group_name_H-M   'P 1'
#
loop_
_entity.id
_entity.type
_entity.pdbx_description
1 polymer ?
#
loop_
_entity_poly.entity_id
_entity_poly.type
_entity_poly.pdbx_seq_one_letter_code
_entity_poly.pdbx_strand_id
1 'polypeptide(L)'
;GSLYVVSPGEHHLFELKSLIYDNVKLHKAPETPQGFELVERTKLQQTHRMEFECVEHLIMMTPFAWKFKQQHMDRLQKMDHIEITLSFLINQYQRK
;
A
#
# COMPACT_ATOMS: atom_id res chain seq x y z
N GLY A 1 8.79 14.70 -23.14
CA GLY A 1 8.73 13.30 -22.69
C GLY A 1 7.90 13.23 -21.43
N SER A 2 7.20 12.11 -21.21
CA SER A 2 6.34 11.92 -20.03
C SER A 2 6.95 10.92 -19.08
N LEU A 3 6.78 11.14 -17.77
CA LEU A 3 7.21 10.25 -16.70
C LEU A 3 6.00 9.90 -15.84
N TYR A 4 5.77 8.61 -15.63
CA TYR A 4 4.72 8.12 -14.72
C TYR A 4 5.38 7.53 -13.48
N VAL A 5 4.98 8.01 -12.31
CA VAL A 5 5.42 7.47 -11.01
C VAL A 5 4.21 6.93 -10.27
N VAL A 6 4.24 5.62 -10.01
CA VAL A 6 3.22 4.93 -9.21
C VAL A 6 3.81 4.60 -7.86
N SER A 7 3.21 5.15 -6.80
CA SER A 7 3.65 4.92 -5.42
C SER A 7 2.49 4.43 -4.54
N PRO A 8 2.77 3.79 -3.39
CA PRO A 8 1.73 3.49 -2.41
C PRO A 8 0.96 4.76 -2.01
N GLY A 9 -0.37 4.66 -1.98
CA GLY A 9 -1.25 5.70 -1.46
C GLY A 9 -1.35 5.66 0.06
N GLU A 10 -2.01 6.67 0.64
CA GLU A 10 -2.12 6.89 2.09
C GLU A 10 -2.52 5.62 2.86
N HIS A 11 -3.55 4.91 2.37
CA HIS A 11 -4.12 3.73 3.01
C HIS A 11 -3.63 2.40 2.41
N HIS A 12 -2.51 2.39 1.68
CA HIS A 12 -2.02 1.16 1.07
C HIS A 12 -1.62 0.14 2.16
N LEU A 13 -2.33 -0.99 2.18
CA LEU A 13 -2.18 -2.08 3.16
C LEU A 13 -2.33 -1.61 4.61
N PHE A 14 -3.21 -0.64 4.85
CA PHE A 14 -3.40 -0.03 6.17
C PHE A 14 -3.85 -1.04 7.22
N GLU A 15 -4.73 -1.97 6.85
CA GLU A 15 -5.27 -3.00 7.74
C GLU A 15 -4.16 -3.90 8.28
N LEU A 16 -3.25 -4.34 7.40
CA LEU A 16 -2.08 -5.15 7.76
C LEU A 16 -1.11 -4.37 8.65
N LYS A 17 -0.80 -3.13 8.29
CA LYS A 17 0.09 -2.28 9.09
C LYS A 17 -0.47 -2.02 10.48
N SER A 18 -1.79 -1.85 10.60
CA SER A 18 -2.45 -1.62 11.90
C SER A 18 -2.35 -2.82 12.85
N LEU A 19 -2.06 -4.02 12.34
CA LEU A 19 -1.82 -5.19 13.19
C LEU A 19 -0.44 -5.16 13.86
N ILE A 20 0.54 -4.46 13.27
CA ILE A 20 1.95 -4.52 13.67
C ILE A 20 2.53 -3.16 14.11
N TYR A 21 1.75 -2.08 14.00
CA TYR A 21 2.14 -0.73 14.41
C TYR A 21 1.04 -0.09 15.25
N ASP A 22 1.41 0.49 16.39
CA ASP A 22 0.49 1.28 17.23
C ASP A 22 0.01 2.56 16.54
N ASN A 23 0.84 3.12 15.66
CA ASN A 23 0.52 4.29 14.86
C ASN A 23 1.05 4.14 13.43
N VAL A 24 0.14 3.90 12.49
CA VAL A 24 0.46 3.74 11.07
C VAL A 24 0.67 5.11 10.43
N LYS A 25 1.91 5.40 10.02
CA LYS A 25 2.22 6.61 9.25
C LYS A 25 1.63 6.48 7.84
N LEU A 26 0.75 7.40 7.48
CA LEU A 26 0.19 7.49 6.12
C LEU A 26 1.26 7.94 5.13
N HIS A 27 1.23 7.35 3.93
CA HIS A 27 2.12 7.74 2.83
C HIS A 27 1.74 9.12 2.30
N LYS A 28 2.75 9.95 2.05
CA LYS A 28 2.59 11.24 1.35
C LYS A 28 2.85 11.06 -0.14
N ALA A 29 2.29 11.96 -0.94
CA ALA A 29 2.61 11.98 -2.36
C ALA A 29 4.10 12.32 -2.58
N PRO A 30 4.75 11.74 -3.60
CA PRO A 30 6.14 12.04 -3.91
C PRO A 30 6.30 13.49 -4.38
N GLU A 31 7.49 14.03 -4.17
CA GLU A 31 7.89 15.33 -4.72
C GLU A 31 8.03 15.26 -6.24
N THR A 32 7.80 16.39 -6.92
CA THR A 32 7.99 16.50 -8.36
C THR A 32 9.48 16.37 -8.70
N PRO A 33 9.87 15.44 -9.59
CA PRO A 33 11.27 15.29 -10.00
C PRO A 33 11.82 16.56 -10.65
N GLN A 34 13.12 16.83 -10.45
CA GLN A 34 13.78 17.99 -11.03
C GLN A 34 13.70 17.96 -12.58
N GLY A 35 13.37 19.09 -13.20
CA GLY A 35 13.23 19.20 -14.65
C GLY A 35 11.88 18.72 -15.20
N PHE A 36 10.95 18.34 -14.33
CA PHE A 36 9.59 17.95 -14.67
C PHE A 36 8.56 18.87 -14.02
N GLU A 37 7.33 18.82 -14.54
CA GLU A 37 6.14 19.45 -13.96
C GLU A 37 5.04 18.40 -13.81
N LEU A 38 4.29 18.48 -12.71
CA LEU A 38 3.14 17.61 -12.47
C LEU A 38 2.01 18.02 -13.39
N VAL A 39 1.58 17.11 -14.25
CA VAL A 39 0.44 17.30 -15.15
C VAL A 39 -0.83 16.81 -14.47
N GLU A 40 -0.79 15.61 -13.89
CA GLU A 40 -1.96 14.97 -13.30
C GLU A 40 -1.55 14.11 -12.11
N ARG A 41 -2.42 14.06 -11.09
CA ARG A 41 -2.32 13.12 -9.98
C ARG A 41 -3.64 12.40 -9.80
N THR A 42 -3.59 11.08 -9.89
CA THR A 42 -4.76 10.22 -9.76
C THR A 42 -4.59 9.29 -8.58
N LYS A 43 -5.58 9.29 -7.68
CA LYS A 43 -5.65 8.34 -6.56
C LYS A 43 -6.49 7.15 -6.98
N LEU A 44 -5.89 5.96 -7.00
CA LEU A 44 -6.58 4.69 -7.22
C LEU A 44 -6.64 3.94 -5.90
N GLN A 45 -7.85 3.69 -5.38
CA GLN A 45 -8.03 2.98 -4.13
C GLN A 45 -9.17 1.98 -4.25
N GLN A 46 -8.90 0.73 -3.89
CA GLN A 46 -9.89 -0.33 -3.85
C GLN A 46 -9.67 -1.21 -2.63
N THR A 47 -10.76 -1.68 -2.04
CA THR A 47 -10.73 -2.65 -0.94
C THR A 47 -11.19 -4.00 -1.47
N HIS A 48 -10.40 -5.02 -1.19
CA HIS A 48 -10.65 -6.38 -1.64
C HIS A 48 -10.83 -7.30 -0.44
N ARG A 49 -11.77 -8.24 -0.54
CA ARG A 49 -11.84 -9.40 0.34
C ARG A 49 -10.94 -10.48 -0.21
N MET A 50 -9.99 -10.93 0.59
CA MET A 50 -9.01 -11.94 0.21
C MET A 50 -8.94 -13.05 1.26
N GLU A 51 -8.70 -14.26 0.77
CA GLU A 51 -8.45 -15.44 1.60
C GLU A 51 -7.10 -15.32 2.31
N PHE A 52 -6.97 -16.02 3.44
CA PHE A 52 -5.76 -16.01 4.26
C PHE A 52 -4.48 -16.31 3.49
N GLU A 53 -4.47 -17.36 2.66
CA GLU A 53 -3.28 -17.76 1.88
C GLU A 53 -2.78 -16.65 0.94
N CYS A 54 -3.70 -15.89 0.34
CA CYS A 54 -3.34 -14.76 -0.52
C CYS A 54 -2.73 -13.61 0.31
N VAL A 55 -3.32 -13.33 1.48
CA VAL A 55 -2.81 -12.30 2.39
C VAL A 55 -1.46 -12.67 2.98
N GLU A 56 -1.24 -13.94 3.33
CA GLU A 56 0.04 -14.43 3.82
C GLU A 56 1.14 -14.20 2.78
N HIS A 57 0.92 -14.62 1.53
CA HIS A 57 1.86 -14.36 0.44
C HIS A 57 2.09 -12.86 0.21
N LEU A 58 1.03 -12.05 0.28
CA LEU A 58 1.16 -10.60 0.16
C LEU A 58 2.05 -10.02 1.25
N ILE A 59 1.87 -10.41 2.52
CA ILE A 59 2.69 -9.97 3.65
C ILE A 59 4.16 -10.30 3.40
N MET A 60 4.46 -11.53 2.95
CA MET A 60 5.83 -12.01 2.73
C MET A 60 6.57 -11.23 1.63
N MET A 61 5.86 -10.57 0.72
CA MET A 61 6.44 -9.70 -0.31
C MET A 61 6.59 -8.24 0.15
N THR A 62 6.22 -7.90 1.39
CA THR A 62 6.32 -6.53 1.91
C THR A 62 7.59 -6.31 2.76
N PRO A 63 8.15 -5.09 2.76
CA PRO A 63 9.31 -4.76 3.60
C PRO A 63 9.08 -4.90 5.11
N PHE A 64 7.82 -4.97 5.56
CA PHE A 64 7.45 -5.08 6.97
C PHE A 64 7.09 -6.51 7.40
N ALA A 65 7.28 -7.52 6.53
CA ALA A 65 6.98 -8.93 6.82
C ALA A 65 7.55 -9.40 8.17
N TRP A 66 8.79 -9.04 8.46
CA TRP A 66 9.51 -9.45 9.68
C TRP A 66 8.86 -8.99 11.00
N LYS A 67 7.92 -8.02 10.97
CA LYS A 67 7.18 -7.57 12.15
C LYS A 67 5.98 -8.46 12.48
N PHE A 68 5.53 -9.30 11.56
CA PHE A 68 4.45 -10.25 11.79
C PHE A 68 4.96 -11.43 12.63
N LYS A 69 4.59 -11.43 13.91
CA LYS A 69 4.68 -12.56 14.83
C LYS A 69 3.55 -13.57 14.57
N GLN A 70 3.74 -14.80 15.05
CA GLN A 70 2.76 -15.90 14.94
C GLN A 70 1.34 -15.48 15.35
N GLN A 71 1.19 -14.78 16.48
CA GLN A 71 -0.11 -14.30 16.96
C GLN A 71 -0.89 -13.43 15.95
N HIS A 72 -0.19 -12.70 15.06
CA HIS A 72 -0.84 -11.88 14.03
C HIS A 72 -1.32 -12.76 12.88
N MET A 73 -0.52 -13.77 12.48
CA MET A 73 -0.90 -14.74 11.46
C MET A 73 -2.08 -15.59 11.94
N ASP A 74 -2.04 -16.09 13.17
CA ASP A 74 -3.13 -16.87 13.77
C ASP A 74 -4.44 -16.06 13.83
N ARG A 75 -4.34 -14.74 14.08
CA ARG A 75 -5.51 -13.85 14.06
C ARG A 75 -6.09 -13.74 12.65
N LEU A 76 -5.26 -13.56 11.64
CA LEU A 76 -5.69 -13.47 10.24
C LEU A 76 -6.30 -14.79 9.74
N GLN A 77 -5.70 -15.93 10.09
CA GLN A 77 -6.16 -17.25 9.67
C GLN A 77 -7.55 -17.61 10.21
N LYS A 78 -7.95 -17.04 11.35
CA LYS A 78 -9.27 -17.25 11.96
C LYS A 78 -10.38 -16.39 11.35
N MET A 79 -10.05 -15.46 10.44
CA MET A 79 -11.04 -14.60 9.80
C MET A 79 -11.59 -15.30 8.55
N ASP A 80 -12.91 -15.28 8.37
CA ASP A 80 -13.55 -15.86 7.17
C ASP A 80 -13.09 -15.17 5.87
N HIS A 81 -12.77 -13.88 5.96
CA HIS A 81 -12.15 -13.10 4.89
C HIS A 81 -11.37 -11.94 5.51
N ILE A 82 -10.35 -11.48 4.81
CA ILE A 82 -9.53 -10.35 5.22
C ILE A 82 -9.74 -9.22 4.22
N GLU A 83 -10.19 -8.08 4.73
CA GLU A 83 -10.31 -6.87 3.91
C GLU A 83 -8.97 -6.16 3.83
N ILE A 84 -8.53 -5.90 2.60
CA ILE A 84 -7.25 -5.25 2.31
C ILE A 84 -7.47 -4.09 1.35
N THR A 85 -7.00 -2.92 1.75
CA THR A 85 -7.03 -1.73 0.90
C THR A 85 -5.75 -1.63 0.07
N LEU A 86 -5.91 -1.72 -1.25
CA LEU A 86 -4.89 -1.41 -2.24
C LEU A 86 -5.06 0.04 -2.68
N SER A 87 -4.16 0.91 -2.21
CA SER A 87 -4.17 2.34 -2.54
C SER A 87 -2.90 2.73 -3.29
N PHE A 88 -3.02 3.50 -4.36
CA PHE A 88 -1.92 3.97 -5.18
C PHE A 88 -2.11 5.43 -5.57
N LEU A 89 -0.99 6.15 -5.70
CA LEU A 89 -0.93 7.46 -6.31
C LEU A 89 -0.19 7.34 -7.63
N ILE A 90 -0.88 7.67 -8.72
CA ILE A 90 -0.34 7.70 -10.08
C ILE A 90 -0.09 9.17 -10.40
N ASN A 91 1.19 9.54 -10.54
CA ASN A 91 1.59 10.89 -10.91
C ASN A 91 2.09 10.88 -12.34
N GLN A 92 1.47 11.70 -13.19
CA GLN A 92 1.95 11.98 -14.53
C GLN A 92 2.73 13.28 -14.51
N TYR A 93 3.97 13.21 -14.97
CA TYR A 93 4.85 14.35 -15.13
C TYR A 93 5.22 14.56 -16.60
N GLN A 94 5.45 15.81 -16.97
CA GLN A 94 5.97 16.18 -18.28
C GLN A 94 7.29 16.92 -18.12
N ARG A 95 8.28 16.54 -18.94
CA ARG A 95 9.56 17.26 -18.99
C ARG A 95 9.30 18.69 -19.45
N LYS A 96 9.87 19.66 -18.73
CA LYS A 96 9.90 21.06 -19.14
C LYS A 96 10.53 21.22 -20.54
#